data_AF-A0AAF0KQG8-F1
#
_entry.id   AF-A0AAF0KQG8-F1
#
_cell.length_a   1.000
_cell.length_b   1.000
_cell.length_c   1.000
_cell.angle_alpha   90.00
_cell.angle_beta   90.00
_cell.angle_gamma   90.00
#
_symmetry.space_group_name_H-M   'P 1'
#
loop_
_entity.id
_entity.type
_entity.pdbx_description
1 polymer ?
#
loop_
_entity_poly.entity_id
_entity_poly.type
_entity_poly.pdbx_seq_one_letter_code
_entity_poly.pdbx_strand_id
1 'polypeptide(L)' 'MDDHLKAAAAAAAAAAMTDMELIAVCNRIEDRDELTRQEMAIEDEMERREIDI' A
#
# COMPACT_ATOMS: atom_id res chain seq x y z
N MET A 1 18.84 11.19 -3.62
CA MET A 1 17.96 11.05 -4.81
C MET A 1 16.97 9.87 -4.65
N ASP A 2 16.77 9.37 -3.42
CA ASP A 2 16.40 7.97 -3.21
C ASP A 2 14.94 7.78 -2.79
N ASP A 3 14.29 8.83 -2.29
CA ASP A 3 12.93 8.73 -1.75
C ASP A 3 11.87 8.57 -2.84
N HIS A 4 12.04 9.28 -3.96
CA HIS A 4 11.13 9.18 -5.09
C HIS A 4 11.19 7.80 -5.75
N LEU A 5 12.38 7.21 -5.83
CA LEU A 5 12.58 5.86 -6.37
C LEU A 5 11.97 4.80 -5.43
N LYS A 6 12.14 4.96 -4.11
CA LYS A 6 11.51 4.08 -3.11
C LYS A 6 9.99 4.17 -3.15
N ALA A 7 9.43 5.36 -3.29
CA ALA A 7 7.99 5.57 -3.43
C ALA A 7 7.45 4.88 -4.70
N ALA A 8 8.12 5.08 -5.85
CA ALA A 8 7.74 4.42 -7.09
C ALA A 8 7.82 2.89 -7.01
N ALA A 9 8.84 2.35 -6.32
CA ALA A 9 8.97 0.92 -6.10
C ALA A 9 7.85 0.35 -5.20
N ALA A 10 7.48 1.08 -4.14
CA ALA A 10 6.37 0.69 -3.26
C ALA A 10 5.03 0.69 -4.01
N ALA A 11 4.75 1.73 -4.81
CA ALA A 11 3.56 1.80 -5.65
C ALA A 11 3.51 0.65 -6.67
N ALA A 12 4.64 0.34 -7.33
CA ALA A 12 4.70 -0.78 -8.27
C ALA A 12 4.47 -2.13 -7.59
N ALA A 13 4.96 -2.30 -6.36
CA ALA A 13 4.74 -3.52 -5.57
C ALA A 13 3.25 -3.67 -5.18
N ALA A 14 2.60 -2.61 -4.69
CA ALA A 14 1.18 -2.62 -4.36
C ALA A 14 0.31 -2.90 -5.60
N ALA A 15 0.60 -2.26 -6.73
CA ALA A 15 -0.11 -2.48 -7.99
C ALA A 15 0.00 -3.93 -8.52
N ALA A 16 1.07 -4.66 -8.16
CA ALA A 16 1.25 -6.06 -8.54
C ALA A 16 0.51 -7.04 -7.62
N MET A 17 0.05 -6.60 -6.44
CA MET A 17 -0.68 -7.44 -5.49
C MET A 17 -2.12 -7.69 -5.95
N THR A 18 -2.65 -8.85 -5.58
CA THR A 18 -4.09 -9.15 -5.70
C THR A 18 -4.87 -8.42 -4.62
N ASP A 19 -6.18 -8.24 -4.83
CA ASP A 19 -7.05 -7.56 -3.87
C ASP A 19 -7.04 -8.26 -2.49
N MET A 20 -7.02 -9.60 -2.47
CA MET A 20 -6.90 -10.38 -1.23
C MET A 20 -5.57 -10.14 -0.49
N GLU A 21 -4.47 -9.97 -1.22
CA GLU A 21 -3.18 -9.67 -0.61
C GLU A 21 -3.13 -8.25 -0.06
N LEU A 22 -3.70 -7.27 -0.78
CA LEU A 22 -3.83 -5.89 -0.30
C LEU A 22 -4.63 -5.83 1.01
N ILE A 23 -5.80 -6.48 1.05
CA ILE A 23 -6.64 -6.60 2.25
C ILE A 23 -5.88 -7.29 3.39
N ALA A 24 -5.18 -8.40 3.11
CA ALA A 24 -4.46 -9.15 4.13
C ALA A 24 -3.30 -8.36 4.74
N VAL A 25 -2.63 -7.52 3.96
CA VAL A 25 -1.57 -6.64 4.48
C VAL A 25 -2.16 -5.44 5.20
N CYS A 26 -3.19 -4.79 4.66
CA CYS A 26 -3.85 -3.67 5.32
C CYS A 26 -4.43 -4.05 6.70
N ASN A 27 -5.00 -5.25 6.84
CA ASN A 27 -5.48 -5.78 8.12
C ASN A 27 -4.37 -6.04 9.16
N ARG A 28 -3.10 -6.01 8.77
CA ARG A 28 -1.95 -6.14 9.69
C ARG A 28 -1.33 -4.81 10.06
N ILE A 29 -1.80 -3.71 9.49
CA ILE A 29 -1.37 -2.36 9.87
C ILE A 29 -1.93 -2.07 11.26
N GLU A 30 -1.05 -2.04 12.26
CA GLU A 30 -1.42 -1.81 13.66
C GLU A 30 -1.60 -0.32 13.98
N ASP A 31 -0.86 0.55 13.28
CA ASP A 31 -0.88 2.00 13.46
C ASP A 31 -1.18 2.69 12.12
N ARG A 32 -2.37 3.29 12.02
CA ARG A 32 -2.79 4.03 10.82
C ARG A 32 -2.34 5.51 10.83
N ASP A 33 -1.85 6.00 11.96
CA ASP A 33 -1.35 7.37 12.08
C ASP A 33 0.12 7.47 11.63
N GLU A 34 0.88 6.37 11.70
CA GLU A 34 2.28 6.29 11.27
C GLU A 34 2.54 5.20 10.22
N LEU A 35 1.99 5.39 9.02
CA LEU A 35 2.18 4.46 7.91
C LEU A 35 3.59 4.54 7.31
N THR A 36 4.17 3.37 7.06
CA THR A 36 5.35 3.26 6.21
C THR A 36 4.99 3.56 4.75
N ARG A 37 6.00 3.83 3.91
CA ARG A 37 5.80 4.05 2.47
C ARG A 37 5.15 2.88 1.75
N GLN A 38 5.38 1.66 2.22
CA GLN A 38 4.78 0.47 1.64
C GLN A 38 3.30 0.40 2.02
N GLU A 39 2.96 0.71 3.26
CA GLU A 39 1.57 0.70 3.74
C GLU A 39 0.75 1.83 3.11
N MET A 40 1.30 3.03 2.97
CA MET A 40 0.65 4.10 2.20
C MET A 40 0.39 3.67 0.75
N ALA A 41 1.36 3.03 0.09
CA ALA A 41 1.16 2.55 -1.28
C ALA A 41 0.08 1.45 -1.38
N ILE A 42 -0.13 0.68 -0.33
CA ILE A 42 -1.20 -0.32 -0.23
C ILE A 42 -2.55 0.37 -0.07
N GLU A 43 -2.67 1.36 0.81
CA GLU A 43 -3.91 2.14 0.97
C GLU A 43 -4.26 2.91 -0.31
N ASP A 44 -3.28 3.57 -0.93
CA ASP A 44 -3.45 4.28 -2.21
C ASP A 44 -3.97 3.34 -3.31
N GLU A 45 -3.42 2.12 -3.40
CA GLU A 45 -3.84 1.14 -4.40
C GLU A 45 -5.23 0.57 -4.09
N MET A 46 -5.57 0.38 -2.81
CA MET A 46 -6.91 -0.05 -2.40
C MET A 46 -7.96 1.02 -2.70
N GLU A 47 -7.67 2.29 -2.43
CA GLU A 47 -8.54 3.42 -2.80
C GLU A 47 -8.71 3.50 -4.32
N ARG A 48 -7.62 3.38 -5.08
CA ARG A 48 -7.65 3.39 -6.56
C ARG A 48 -8.50 2.25 -7.13
N ARG A 49 -8.56 1.11 -6.46
CA ARG A 49 -9.35 -0.07 -6.85
C ARG A 49 -10.76 -0.10 -6.24
N GLU A 50 -11.12 0.89 -5.42
CA GLU A 50 -12.40 0.95 -4.72
C GLU A 50 -12.62 -0.30 -3.83
N ILE A 51 -11.56 -0.77 -3.15
CA ILE A 51 -11.63 -1.92 -2.24
C ILE A 51 -11.97 -1.44 -0.83
N ASP A 52 -13.20 -1.72 -0.40
CA ASP A 52 -13.66 -1.50 0.97
C ASP A 52 -13.31 -2.66 1.90
N ILE A 53 -13.00 -2.35 3.16
CA ILE A 53 -12.62 -3.28 4.23
C ILE A 53 -13.33 -2.97 5.53
#